data_AF-A0A954LQ72-F1
#
_entry.id   AF-A0A954LQ72-F1
#
_cell.length_a   1.000
_cell.length_b   1.000
_cell.length_c   1.000
_cell.angle_alpha   90.00
_cell.angle_beta   90.00
_cell.angle_gamma   90.00
#
_symmetry.space_group_name_H-M   'P 1'
#
loop_
_entity.id
_entity.type
_entity.pdbx_description
1 polymer ?
#
loop_
_entity_poly.entity_id
_entity_poly.type
_entity_poly.pdbx_seq_one_letter_code
_entity_poly.pdbx_strand_id
1 'polypeptide(L)'
;IVIDSATNSVESGSLNLRHVNEATSISKYAPNGSSLSVGSFLIRDSNGSEATITISSTVKDIGDVIQRINAASGISVTAELNEFGDGFVLIDQAGGAGSLEVEELGGGDVAADLRLLATSYVGGDGKQRVASRSTVVVHVTASDTLDDLITNLQSYSGTVTASIFNDGSAFNSNRLLLDSATDGKAGRLIIDTGGLDLGLNVVTEGQDALLSINSFGSVNFLRSSSGNKFTEAAAGVDVTINEPGTTSAVVTISRDTSKIEKAIGSFVSTFNTYVSAASELTKYDVEANEKGVLQGSNTVLRVTQRLEALVTRRLNTGSNEIQSLLDLGVRFDAGGKITFDADRFNTVVQNDPEAVSDFFLTATNGFSDVADSVLDSLTDTFTGTFAIEKDSLDTNINTLTTRVEELDAILEVRRVRLLQDFIQTESILGTLTSQQEALATLTPVTNSTKK
;
A
#
# COMPACT_ATOMS: atom_id res chain seq x y z
N ILE A 1 47.53 41.11 39.00
CA ILE A 1 46.81 40.10 39.81
C ILE A 1 47.12 38.76 39.16
N VAL A 2 47.72 37.84 39.90
CA VAL A 2 48.01 36.48 39.40
C VAL A 2 46.70 35.70 39.41
N ILE A 3 46.39 34.99 38.33
CA ILE A 3 45.32 34.00 38.32
C ILE A 3 46.00 32.64 38.31
N ASP A 4 45.69 31.87 39.34
CA ASP A 4 46.12 30.48 39.53
C ASP A 4 45.39 29.61 38.51
N SER A 5 46.12 29.08 37.52
CA SER A 5 45.57 28.21 36.49
C SER A 5 45.50 26.78 36.99
N ALA A 6 44.52 26.49 37.85
CA ALA A 6 44.18 25.13 38.22
C ALA A 6 43.71 24.35 36.97
N THR A 7 44.51 23.39 36.52
CA THR A 7 44.11 22.37 35.54
C THR A 7 43.08 21.45 36.19
N ASN A 8 41.80 21.81 36.02
CA ASN A 8 40.65 21.10 36.63
C ASN A 8 40.27 19.79 35.91
N SER A 9 41.01 19.38 34.88
CA SER A 9 40.88 18.08 34.24
C SER A 9 42.17 17.28 34.34
N VAL A 10 42.09 16.11 34.96
CA VAL A 10 42.99 15.00 34.67
C VAL A 10 42.28 14.19 33.61
N GLU A 11 42.76 14.25 32.38
CA GLU A 11 42.28 13.38 31.31
C GLU A 11 42.76 11.95 31.62
N SER A 12 41.85 11.06 32.02
CA SER A 12 42.18 9.67 32.37
C SER A 12 42.50 8.80 31.15
N GLY A 13 42.43 9.36 29.94
CA GLY A 13 42.16 8.64 28.71
C GLY A 13 40.76 8.00 28.71
N SER A 14 40.41 7.37 27.59
CA SER A 14 39.26 6.46 27.53
C SER A 14 39.50 5.28 28.48
N LEU A 15 38.51 5.00 29.33
CA LEU A 15 38.52 3.81 30.20
C LEU A 15 38.30 2.50 29.41
N ASN A 16 38.01 2.57 28.10
CA ASN A 16 37.66 1.44 27.22
C ASN A 16 36.64 0.49 27.87
N LEU A 17 35.62 1.07 28.51
CA LEU A 17 34.58 0.32 29.19
C LEU A 17 33.76 -0.49 28.17
N ARG A 18 33.84 -1.81 28.30
CA ARG A 18 33.04 -2.75 27.52
C ARG A 18 31.54 -2.53 27.78
N HIS A 19 30.85 -1.99 26.79
CA HIS A 19 29.41 -1.76 26.81
C HIS A 19 28.63 -2.80 25.97
N VAL A 20 29.31 -3.59 25.12
CA VAL A 20 28.76 -4.80 24.51
C VAL A 20 29.39 -6.05 25.13
N ASN A 21 28.54 -6.95 25.61
CA ASN A 21 28.91 -8.27 26.11
C ASN A 21 27.88 -9.32 25.65
N GLU A 22 28.07 -10.59 26.02
CA GLU A 22 27.19 -11.69 25.60
C GLU A 22 25.72 -11.45 25.98
N ALA A 23 25.42 -10.81 27.12
CA ALA A 23 24.05 -10.51 27.54
C ALA A 23 23.47 -9.20 26.94
N THR A 24 24.17 -8.55 25.99
CA THR A 24 23.63 -7.38 25.28
C THR A 24 22.48 -7.82 24.38
N SER A 25 21.27 -7.39 24.70
CA SER A 25 20.05 -7.75 23.95
C SER A 25 20.09 -7.31 22.49
N ILE A 26 19.73 -8.20 21.57
CA ILE A 26 19.60 -7.88 20.14
C ILE A 26 18.50 -6.85 19.88
N SER A 27 17.57 -6.66 20.83
CA SER A 27 16.48 -5.67 20.74
C SER A 27 16.94 -4.21 20.69
N LYS A 28 18.25 -3.95 20.85
CA LYS A 28 18.86 -2.61 20.82
C LYS A 28 20.22 -2.55 20.11
N TYR A 29 20.56 -3.56 19.31
CA TYR A 29 21.92 -3.70 18.75
C TYR A 29 22.11 -3.08 17.36
N ALA A 30 21.02 -2.97 16.58
CA ALA A 30 21.04 -2.38 15.25
C ALA A 30 21.63 -0.95 15.24
N PRO A 31 22.11 -0.42 14.10
CA PRO A 31 22.78 0.90 14.00
C PRO A 31 22.11 2.04 14.78
N ASN A 32 20.79 2.13 14.73
CA ASN A 32 19.94 3.13 15.36
C ASN A 32 19.44 2.76 16.78
N GLY A 33 19.98 1.71 17.40
CA GLY A 33 19.54 1.21 18.70
C GLY A 33 18.17 0.50 18.68
N SER A 34 17.69 0.10 17.51
CA SER A 34 16.47 -0.71 17.36
C SER A 34 16.76 -2.22 17.46
N SER A 35 15.71 -3.04 17.26
CA SER A 35 15.83 -4.49 17.28
C SER A 35 16.46 -4.99 15.99
N LEU A 36 17.43 -5.89 16.14
CA LEU A 36 17.97 -6.72 15.07
C LEU A 36 16.82 -7.39 14.28
N SER A 37 16.92 -7.34 12.95
CA SER A 37 16.01 -8.05 12.04
C SER A 37 16.10 -9.57 12.19
N VAL A 38 15.00 -10.27 11.87
CA VAL A 38 15.01 -11.74 11.71
C VAL A 38 15.26 -12.09 10.24
N GLY A 39 16.08 -13.11 9.99
CA GLY A 39 16.53 -13.43 8.63
C GLY A 39 17.74 -14.35 8.62
N SER A 40 18.56 -14.28 7.58
CA SER A 40 19.79 -15.07 7.48
C SER A 40 20.85 -14.33 6.69
N PHE A 41 22.11 -14.64 6.98
CA PHE A 41 23.26 -14.14 6.24
C PHE A 41 24.26 -15.27 5.96
N LEU A 42 25.12 -15.08 4.97
CA LEU A 42 26.20 -15.98 4.60
C LEU A 42 27.50 -15.49 5.23
N ILE A 43 28.32 -16.42 5.73
CA ILE A 43 29.74 -16.17 5.99
C ILE A 43 30.54 -17.03 5.02
N ARG A 44 31.54 -16.43 4.36
CA ARG A 44 32.52 -17.11 3.50
C ARG A 44 33.91 -16.98 4.12
N ASP A 45 34.61 -18.10 4.29
CA ASP A 45 36.02 -18.09 4.74
C ASP A 45 37.02 -17.92 3.59
N SER A 46 38.28 -17.61 3.91
CA SER A 46 39.37 -17.42 2.95
C SER A 46 39.73 -18.66 2.11
N ASN A 47 39.21 -19.85 2.44
CA ASN A 47 39.30 -21.04 1.58
C ASN A 47 38.12 -21.15 0.60
N GLY A 48 37.17 -20.20 0.63
CA GLY A 48 35.97 -20.14 -0.18
C GLY A 48 34.81 -20.96 0.37
N SER A 49 34.93 -21.52 1.58
CA SER A 49 33.90 -22.33 2.23
C SER A 49 32.78 -21.40 2.75
N GLU A 50 31.53 -21.86 2.70
CA GLU A 50 30.35 -21.05 3.04
C GLU A 50 29.51 -21.70 4.15
N ALA A 51 28.92 -20.88 5.03
CA ALA A 51 27.84 -21.31 5.91
C ALA A 51 26.78 -20.21 6.09
N THR A 52 25.51 -20.61 6.12
CA THR A 52 24.38 -19.73 6.39
C THR A 52 24.08 -19.65 7.88
N ILE A 53 24.03 -18.45 8.43
CA ILE A 53 23.66 -18.15 9.81
C ILE A 53 22.25 -17.57 9.84
N THR A 54 21.31 -18.26 10.49
CA THR A 54 19.91 -17.79 10.63
C THR A 54 19.67 -17.17 11.99
N ILE A 55 19.23 -15.91 12.02
CA ILE A 55 18.77 -15.23 13.22
C ILE A 55 17.23 -15.30 13.28
N SER A 56 16.72 -16.00 14.28
CA SER A 56 15.30 -16.22 14.54
C SER A 56 14.87 -15.55 15.84
N SER A 57 13.56 -15.45 16.09
CA SER A 57 12.95 -14.93 17.32
C SER A 57 13.33 -15.67 18.62
N THR A 58 14.12 -16.75 18.53
CA THR A 58 14.69 -17.46 19.68
C THR A 58 16.02 -16.89 20.15
N VAL A 59 16.73 -16.14 19.30
CA VAL A 59 17.96 -15.39 19.63
C VAL A 59 17.55 -14.17 20.45
N LYS A 60 18.24 -13.91 21.57
CA LYS A 60 17.90 -12.81 22.50
C LYS A 60 19.01 -11.81 22.68
N ASP A 61 20.26 -12.26 22.59
CA ASP A 61 21.44 -11.45 22.88
C ASP A 61 22.63 -11.79 21.97
N ILE A 62 23.73 -11.05 22.12
CA ILE A 62 24.95 -11.23 21.32
C ILE A 62 25.66 -12.55 21.65
N GLY A 63 25.45 -13.12 22.83
CA GLY A 63 25.92 -14.46 23.20
C GLY A 63 25.29 -15.55 22.35
N ASP A 64 23.96 -15.51 22.18
CA ASP A 64 23.24 -16.40 21.25
C ASP A 64 23.76 -16.25 19.81
N VAL A 65 24.02 -15.02 19.33
CA VAL A 65 24.57 -14.76 17.98
C VAL A 65 25.96 -15.37 17.82
N ILE A 66 26.87 -15.09 18.76
CA ILE A 66 28.25 -15.64 18.77
C ILE A 66 28.22 -17.17 18.83
N GLN A 67 27.41 -17.76 19.71
CA GLN A 67 27.27 -19.21 19.82
C GLN A 67 26.78 -19.81 18.49
N ARG A 68 25.83 -19.17 17.82
CA ARG A 68 25.22 -19.67 16.58
C ARG A 68 26.17 -19.58 15.39
N ILE A 69 27.05 -18.59 15.35
CA ILE A 69 28.16 -18.50 14.38
C ILE A 69 29.21 -19.59 14.68
N ASN A 70 29.63 -19.72 15.94
CA ASN A 70 30.63 -20.73 16.35
C ASN A 70 30.14 -22.19 16.24
N ALA A 71 28.82 -22.42 16.19
CA ALA A 71 28.21 -23.72 15.95
C ALA A 71 28.05 -24.05 14.45
N ALA A 72 28.38 -23.13 13.54
CA ALA A 72 28.23 -23.34 12.10
C ALA A 72 29.27 -24.32 11.57
N SER A 73 28.80 -25.47 11.06
CA SER A 73 29.65 -26.44 10.36
C SER A 73 29.88 -26.02 8.91
N GLY A 74 31.11 -26.12 8.42
CA GLY A 74 31.44 -25.91 7.00
C GLY A 74 32.33 -24.69 6.73
N ILE A 75 32.55 -23.82 7.72
CA ILE A 75 33.50 -22.71 7.67
C ILE A 75 34.51 -22.81 8.80
N SER A 76 35.70 -22.25 8.59
CA SER A 76 36.75 -22.12 9.61
C SER A 76 36.78 -20.70 10.19
N VAL A 77 35.66 -20.25 10.78
CA VAL A 77 35.52 -18.91 11.37
C VAL A 77 35.18 -19.01 12.86
N THR A 78 35.74 -18.12 13.66
CA THR A 78 35.39 -17.97 15.09
C THR A 78 34.83 -16.58 15.34
N ALA A 79 33.69 -16.48 16.00
CA ALA A 79 33.17 -15.24 16.56
C ALA A 79 33.58 -15.11 18.04
N GLU A 80 34.09 -13.95 18.44
CA GLU A 80 34.37 -13.62 19.85
C GLU A 80 34.06 -12.15 20.14
N LEU A 81 33.81 -11.79 21.40
CA LEU A 81 33.66 -10.39 21.80
C LEU A 81 34.93 -9.59 21.46
N ASN A 82 34.78 -8.42 20.84
CA ASN A 82 35.92 -7.67 20.33
C ASN A 82 36.75 -7.01 21.46
N GLU A 83 37.99 -6.65 21.16
CA GLU A 83 38.90 -6.00 22.12
C GLU A 83 38.47 -4.57 22.50
N PHE A 84 37.76 -3.88 21.60
CA PHE A 84 37.29 -2.51 21.77
C PHE A 84 36.15 -2.36 22.79
N GLY A 85 35.50 -3.47 23.16
CA GLY A 85 34.40 -3.46 24.12
C GLY A 85 33.04 -3.04 23.54
N ASP A 86 32.96 -2.88 22.22
CA ASP A 86 31.85 -2.23 21.50
C ASP A 86 31.13 -3.15 20.52
N GLY A 87 31.47 -4.44 20.50
CA GLY A 87 30.85 -5.43 19.62
C GLY A 87 31.55 -6.79 19.68
N PHE A 88 31.56 -7.50 18.55
CA PHE A 88 32.19 -8.80 18.36
C PHE A 88 32.98 -8.84 17.04
N VAL A 89 33.88 -9.81 16.90
CA VAL A 89 34.74 -9.95 15.72
C VAL A 89 34.66 -11.39 15.20
N LEU A 90 34.49 -11.51 13.88
CA LEU A 90 34.71 -12.75 13.14
C LEU A 90 36.19 -12.87 12.82
N ILE A 91 36.76 -14.06 13.04
CA ILE A 91 38.18 -14.34 12.85
C ILE A 91 38.30 -15.56 11.94
N ASP A 92 38.98 -15.39 10.83
CA ASP A 92 39.32 -16.48 9.92
C ASP A 92 40.44 -17.36 10.51
N GLN A 93 40.16 -18.65 10.64
CA GLN A 93 41.09 -19.69 11.07
C GLN A 93 41.56 -20.58 9.90
N ALA A 94 40.97 -20.41 8.70
CA ALA A 94 41.22 -21.19 7.50
C ALA A 94 42.58 -20.86 6.85
N GLY A 95 42.97 -19.57 6.89
CA GLY A 95 44.27 -19.11 6.39
C GLY A 95 44.47 -19.29 4.88
N GLY A 96 43.39 -19.25 4.10
CA GLY A 96 43.39 -19.37 2.65
C GLY A 96 43.81 -18.09 1.93
N ALA A 97 43.75 -18.13 0.60
CA ALA A 97 44.15 -17.02 -0.28
C ALA A 97 43.00 -16.08 -0.68
N GLY A 98 41.75 -16.44 -0.38
CA GLY A 98 40.57 -15.58 -0.55
C GLY A 98 40.34 -14.65 0.63
N SER A 99 39.24 -13.91 0.60
CA SER A 99 38.85 -12.97 1.68
C SER A 99 37.82 -13.60 2.62
N LEU A 100 37.84 -13.20 3.90
CA LEU A 100 36.71 -13.39 4.81
C LEU A 100 35.59 -12.41 4.41
N GLU A 101 34.43 -12.93 4.03
CA GLU A 101 33.31 -12.12 3.52
C GLU A 101 31.99 -12.46 4.23
N VAL A 102 31.09 -11.48 4.30
CA VAL A 102 29.74 -11.64 4.83
C VAL A 102 28.74 -11.06 3.82
N GLU A 103 27.70 -11.82 3.49
CA GLU A 103 26.67 -11.45 2.51
C GLU A 103 25.27 -11.60 3.11
N GLU A 104 24.38 -10.66 2.81
CA GLU A 104 22.99 -10.68 3.26
C GLU A 104 22.16 -11.69 2.43
N LEU A 105 21.25 -12.45 3.05
CA LEU A 105 20.44 -13.44 2.33
C LEU A 105 18.93 -13.17 2.45
N GLY A 106 18.20 -13.49 1.38
CA GLY A 106 16.73 -13.46 1.37
C GLY A 106 16.11 -12.06 1.40
N GLY A 107 16.90 -10.99 1.27
CA GLY A 107 16.43 -9.61 1.31
C GLY A 107 16.05 -9.12 2.72
N GLY A 108 16.63 -9.72 3.77
CA GLY A 108 16.63 -9.14 5.11
C GLY A 108 17.74 -8.09 5.27
N ASP A 109 17.92 -7.61 6.51
CA ASP A 109 18.94 -6.64 6.90
C ASP A 109 19.80 -7.16 8.07
N VAL A 110 19.97 -8.47 8.23
CA VAL A 110 20.55 -9.07 9.45
C VAL A 110 22.06 -8.85 9.56
N ALA A 111 22.81 -9.04 8.47
CA ALA A 111 24.24 -8.72 8.45
C ALA A 111 24.48 -7.20 8.48
N ALA A 112 23.57 -6.42 7.89
CA ALA A 112 23.58 -4.96 7.99
C ALA A 112 23.39 -4.48 9.44
N ASP A 113 22.34 -4.97 10.12
CA ASP A 113 22.05 -4.63 11.53
C ASP A 113 23.12 -5.15 12.49
N LEU A 114 23.71 -6.33 12.22
CA LEU A 114 24.88 -6.84 12.94
C LEU A 114 26.18 -6.09 12.58
N ARG A 115 26.15 -5.19 11.58
CA ARG A 115 27.30 -4.38 11.14
C ARG A 115 28.48 -5.24 10.65
N LEU A 116 28.15 -6.33 9.96
CA LEU A 116 29.10 -7.29 9.41
C LEU A 116 29.35 -7.10 7.90
N LEU A 117 28.58 -6.27 7.21
CA LEU A 117 28.79 -5.89 5.81
C LEU A 117 29.96 -4.89 5.67
N ALA A 118 31.14 -5.29 6.16
CA ALA A 118 32.36 -4.49 6.16
C ALA A 118 33.52 -5.27 5.53
N THR A 119 34.43 -4.56 4.87
CA THR A 119 35.65 -5.16 4.29
C THR A 119 36.50 -5.80 5.38
N SER A 120 37.00 -7.02 5.14
CA SER A 120 37.90 -7.69 6.07
C SER A 120 39.25 -6.97 6.20
N TYR A 121 39.79 -6.97 7.41
CA TYR A 121 41.13 -6.46 7.73
C TYR A 121 42.02 -7.56 8.32
N VAL A 122 43.34 -7.37 8.30
CA VAL A 122 44.29 -8.34 8.89
C VAL A 122 44.69 -7.88 10.28
N GLY A 123 44.49 -8.73 11.28
CA GLY A 123 44.91 -8.49 12.66
C GLY A 123 46.43 -8.60 12.86
N GLY A 124 46.93 -8.17 14.02
CA GLY A 124 48.36 -8.30 14.38
C GLY A 124 48.85 -9.76 14.49
N ASP A 125 47.93 -10.72 14.54
CA ASP A 125 48.15 -12.16 14.47
C ASP A 125 48.20 -12.72 13.04
N GLY A 126 48.07 -11.87 12.03
CA GLY A 126 48.07 -12.25 10.61
C GLY A 126 46.76 -12.86 10.10
N LYS A 127 45.71 -12.91 10.92
CA LYS A 127 44.41 -13.47 10.55
C LYS A 127 43.48 -12.42 9.98
N GLN A 128 42.64 -12.82 9.02
CA GLN A 128 41.59 -11.95 8.51
C GLN A 128 40.44 -11.84 9.51
N ARG A 129 39.87 -10.64 9.62
CA ARG A 129 38.87 -10.27 10.60
C ARG A 129 37.79 -9.39 10.00
N VAL A 130 36.54 -9.58 10.41
CA VAL A 130 35.41 -8.67 10.15
C VAL A 130 34.80 -8.32 11.50
N ALA A 131 34.78 -7.04 11.87
CA ALA A 131 34.37 -6.60 13.20
C ALA A 131 32.99 -5.94 13.17
N SER A 132 32.04 -6.53 13.89
CA SER A 132 30.84 -5.84 14.35
C SER A 132 31.24 -4.82 15.42
N ARG A 133 30.95 -3.53 15.20
CA ARG A 133 31.27 -2.45 16.13
C ARG A 133 30.11 -1.47 16.27
N SER A 134 29.74 -1.15 17.51
CA SER A 134 28.76 -0.10 17.80
C SER A 134 29.30 1.29 17.41
N THR A 135 30.62 1.47 17.49
CA THR A 135 31.35 2.68 17.10
C THR A 135 31.59 2.73 15.59
N VAL A 136 31.22 3.84 14.95
CA VAL A 136 31.66 4.17 13.58
C VAL A 136 33.10 4.68 13.63
N VAL A 137 33.99 4.10 12.83
CA VAL A 137 35.39 4.53 12.72
C VAL A 137 35.62 5.16 11.36
N VAL A 138 35.92 6.46 11.33
CA VAL A 138 36.33 7.15 10.11
C VAL A 138 37.84 7.23 10.08
N HIS A 139 38.46 6.57 9.09
CA HIS A 139 39.88 6.74 8.83
C HIS A 139 40.09 8.05 8.08
N VAL A 140 41.03 8.86 8.58
CA VAL A 140 41.41 10.16 7.99
C VAL A 140 42.91 10.12 7.68
N THR A 141 43.28 10.53 6.47
CA THR A 141 44.67 10.66 6.03
C THR A 141 45.13 12.13 6.00
N ALA A 142 46.44 12.36 5.90
CA ALA A 142 47.00 13.71 5.84
C ALA A 142 46.66 14.50 4.54
N SER A 143 46.07 13.83 3.54
CA SER A 143 45.57 14.46 2.31
C SER A 143 44.07 14.74 2.31
N ASP A 144 43.33 14.26 3.31
CA ASP A 144 41.87 14.35 3.31
C ASP A 144 41.39 15.77 3.63
N THR A 145 40.38 16.22 2.90
CA THR A 145 39.70 17.49 3.10
C THR A 145 38.46 17.34 3.98
N LEU A 146 37.80 18.46 4.33
CA LEU A 146 36.50 18.41 5.00
C LEU A 146 35.41 17.78 4.10
N ASP A 147 35.52 17.90 2.78
CA ASP A 147 34.60 17.27 1.82
C ASP A 147 34.82 15.74 1.76
N ASP A 148 36.07 15.29 1.84
CA ASP A 148 36.41 13.85 1.97
C ASP A 148 35.90 13.29 3.31
N LEU A 149 36.08 14.03 4.41
CA LEU A 149 35.55 13.65 5.72
C LEU A 149 34.01 13.55 5.73
N ILE A 150 33.31 14.49 5.08
CA ILE A 150 31.86 14.41 4.89
C ILE A 150 31.47 13.20 4.06
N THR A 151 32.16 12.95 2.94
CA THR A 151 31.91 11.79 2.07
C THR A 151 32.09 10.48 2.84
N ASN A 152 33.15 10.37 3.63
CA ASN A 152 33.42 9.21 4.48
C ASN A 152 32.37 9.06 5.59
N LEU A 153 31.94 10.14 6.24
CA LEU A 153 30.85 10.10 7.23
C LEU A 153 29.51 9.68 6.60
N GLN A 154 29.20 10.17 5.40
CA GLN A 154 27.98 9.82 4.67
C GLN A 154 27.95 8.35 4.21
N SER A 155 29.11 7.70 4.04
CA SER A 155 29.18 6.25 3.79
C SER A 155 28.63 5.42 4.95
N TYR A 156 28.62 5.97 6.18
CA TYR A 156 28.02 5.38 7.37
C TYR A 156 26.57 5.86 7.57
N SER A 157 25.72 5.53 6.59
CA SER A 157 24.33 5.99 6.50
C SER A 157 23.52 5.74 7.79
N GLY A 158 22.76 6.75 8.21
CA GLY A 158 21.73 6.61 9.26
C GLY A 158 22.18 6.90 10.69
N THR A 159 23.45 7.27 10.94
CA THR A 159 23.93 7.64 12.30
C THR A 159 24.10 9.16 12.45
N VAL A 160 24.85 9.80 11.54
CA VAL A 160 25.21 11.23 11.60
C VAL A 160 25.01 11.87 10.22
N THR A 161 24.46 13.08 10.18
CA THR A 161 24.50 13.95 9.00
C THR A 161 25.59 15.00 9.17
N ALA A 162 26.50 15.07 8.20
CA ALA A 162 27.64 15.99 8.21
C ALA A 162 27.52 17.04 7.10
N SER A 163 27.84 18.30 7.41
CA SER A 163 27.84 19.42 6.45
C SER A 163 28.91 20.47 6.75
N ILE A 164 29.26 21.29 5.76
CA ILE A 164 30.12 22.47 5.97
C ILE A 164 29.25 23.72 6.01
N PHE A 165 29.41 24.51 7.07
CA PHE A 165 28.88 25.86 7.19
C PHE A 165 30.01 26.89 7.02
N ASN A 166 29.77 27.97 6.28
CA ASN A 166 30.72 29.08 6.19
C ASN A 166 30.29 30.23 7.11
N ASP A 167 31.08 30.53 8.13
CA ASP A 167 30.76 31.55 9.14
C ASP A 167 31.12 32.99 8.75
N GLY A 168 31.63 33.20 7.53
CA GLY A 168 32.00 34.51 7.01
C GLY A 168 33.29 35.11 7.56
N SER A 169 34.09 34.36 8.35
CA SER A 169 35.40 34.84 8.79
C SER A 169 36.37 35.09 7.60
N ALA A 170 37.36 35.98 7.82
CA ALA A 170 38.35 36.30 6.79
C ALA A 170 39.40 35.19 6.56
N PHE A 171 39.54 34.24 7.50
CA PHE A 171 40.51 33.14 7.45
C PHE A 171 39.89 31.90 8.10
N ASN A 172 39.97 30.75 7.41
CA ASN A 172 39.37 29.49 7.84
C ASN A 172 37.88 29.66 8.24
N SER A 173 37.01 30.08 7.31
CA SER A 173 35.59 30.31 7.59
C SER A 173 34.70 29.06 7.53
N ASN A 174 35.21 27.95 6.99
CA ASN A 174 34.49 26.69 6.97
C ASN A 174 34.47 26.03 8.35
N ARG A 175 33.29 25.56 8.78
CA ARG A 175 33.01 24.84 10.02
C ARG A 175 32.37 23.51 9.66
N LEU A 176 32.82 22.42 10.27
CA LEU A 176 32.12 21.14 10.19
C LEU A 176 30.94 21.17 11.17
N LEU A 177 29.73 20.92 10.67
CA LEU A 177 28.53 20.69 11.46
C LEU A 177 28.19 19.20 11.40
N LEU A 178 27.95 18.60 12.57
CA LEU A 178 27.60 17.20 12.75
C LEU A 178 26.31 17.13 13.55
N ASP A 179 25.24 16.67 12.91
CA ASP A 179 23.94 16.47 13.53
C ASP A 179 23.63 14.97 13.62
N SER A 180 22.97 14.54 14.70
CA SER A 180 22.50 13.17 14.84
C SER A 180 21.29 12.91 13.93
N ALA A 181 21.27 11.76 13.25
CA ALA A 181 20.08 11.30 12.53
C ALA A 181 19.00 10.71 13.45
N THR A 182 19.28 10.58 14.74
CA THR A 182 18.37 10.08 15.79
C THR A 182 18.01 11.19 16.77
N ASP A 183 16.72 11.31 17.11
CA ASP A 183 16.22 12.27 18.10
C ASP A 183 16.53 11.87 19.56
N GLY A 184 16.32 12.82 20.48
CA GLY A 184 16.32 12.55 21.92
C GLY A 184 17.71 12.37 22.54
N LYS A 185 17.76 11.78 23.73
CA LYS A 185 19.04 11.44 24.40
C LYS A 185 19.78 10.30 23.72
N ALA A 186 19.05 9.43 22.99
CA ALA A 186 19.64 8.35 22.21
C ALA A 186 20.53 8.87 21.07
N GLY A 187 20.19 10.02 20.48
CA GLY A 187 20.98 10.72 19.46
C GLY A 187 22.20 11.48 19.96
N ARG A 188 22.65 11.31 21.21
CA ARG A 188 23.84 12.00 21.70
C ARG A 188 25.10 11.38 21.10
N LEU A 189 25.78 12.15 20.26
CA LEU A 189 27.05 11.72 19.65
C LEU A 189 28.20 11.84 20.65
N ILE A 190 29.01 10.78 20.73
CA ILE A 190 30.33 10.80 21.38
C ILE A 190 31.35 10.66 20.27
N ILE A 191 32.23 11.64 20.13
CA ILE A 191 33.23 11.70 19.06
C ILE A 191 34.60 11.74 19.69
N ASP A 192 35.39 10.69 19.45
CA ASP A 192 36.82 10.67 19.68
C ASP A 192 37.52 11.04 18.36
N THR A 193 38.45 12.00 18.42
CA THR A 193 39.20 12.46 17.24
C THR A 193 40.56 11.78 17.11
N GLY A 194 40.93 10.87 18.02
CA GLY A 194 42.19 10.14 17.99
C GLY A 194 43.44 11.03 18.09
N GLY A 195 43.28 12.28 18.57
CA GLY A 195 44.33 13.30 18.60
C GLY A 195 44.39 14.25 17.41
N LEU A 196 43.45 14.16 16.45
CA LEU A 196 43.34 15.10 15.32
C LEU A 196 42.86 16.51 15.74
N ASP A 197 42.17 16.60 16.89
CA ASP A 197 41.53 17.81 17.44
C ASP A 197 40.76 18.64 16.40
N LEU A 198 39.54 18.19 16.10
CA LEU A 198 38.61 18.89 15.21
C LEU A 198 37.94 20.11 15.86
N GLY A 199 38.29 20.49 17.11
CA GLY A 199 37.72 21.68 17.79
C GLY A 199 36.20 21.65 17.96
N LEU A 200 35.61 20.45 18.06
CA LEU A 200 34.16 20.26 18.09
C LEU A 200 33.55 20.81 19.38
N ASN A 201 32.40 21.48 19.24
CA ASN A 201 31.64 22.05 20.35
C ASN A 201 30.17 21.64 20.23
N VAL A 202 29.54 21.26 21.35
CA VAL A 202 28.11 20.90 21.37
C VAL A 202 27.26 22.16 21.27
N VAL A 203 26.63 22.38 20.11
CA VAL A 203 25.72 23.52 19.88
C VAL A 203 24.34 23.28 20.52
N THR A 204 23.84 22.04 20.43
CA THR A 204 22.57 21.63 21.04
C THR A 204 22.71 20.19 21.54
N GLU A 205 22.26 19.92 22.76
CA GLU A 205 22.30 18.59 23.35
C GLU A 205 20.96 17.87 23.10
N GLY A 206 21.01 16.67 22.49
CA GLY A 206 19.83 15.84 22.27
C GLY A 206 19.12 15.49 23.58
N GLN A 207 17.81 15.73 23.64
CA GLN A 207 16.99 15.58 24.85
C GLN A 207 15.64 14.96 24.50
N ASP A 208 15.22 13.97 25.29
CA ASP A 208 13.91 13.33 25.14
C ASP A 208 12.80 14.34 25.43
N ALA A 209 11.76 14.36 24.59
CA ALA A 209 10.54 15.08 24.86
C ALA A 209 9.87 14.52 26.13
N LEU A 210 9.26 15.40 26.94
CA LEU A 210 8.55 15.05 28.17
C LEU A 210 7.09 15.52 28.10
N LEU A 211 6.16 14.56 28.16
CA LEU A 211 4.73 14.81 28.20
C LEU A 211 4.20 14.60 29.62
N SER A 212 3.65 15.65 30.24
CA SER A 212 2.90 15.55 31.50
C SER A 212 1.41 15.43 31.19
N ILE A 213 0.81 14.29 31.54
CA ILE A 213 -0.62 14.02 31.35
C ILE A 213 -1.31 14.07 32.71
N ASN A 214 -2.20 15.04 32.89
CA ASN A 214 -3.02 15.16 34.09
C ASN A 214 -4.32 14.38 33.86
N SER A 215 -4.45 13.20 34.47
CA SER A 215 -5.66 12.38 34.35
C SER A 215 -6.75 12.83 35.34
N PHE A 216 -8.01 12.51 35.03
CA PHE A 216 -9.18 12.86 35.84
C PHE A 216 -9.03 12.34 37.28
N GLY A 217 -8.75 13.24 38.24
CA GLY A 217 -8.60 12.88 39.67
C GLY A 217 -7.19 13.04 40.28
N SER A 218 -6.38 13.98 39.79
CA SER A 218 -5.11 14.41 40.41
C SER A 218 -3.91 13.47 40.29
N VAL A 219 -3.96 12.47 39.40
CA VAL A 219 -2.78 11.69 38.99
C VAL A 219 -2.14 12.32 37.76
N ASN A 220 -0.89 12.79 37.93
CA ASN A 220 -0.06 13.31 36.86
C ASN A 220 0.96 12.24 36.46
N PHE A 221 0.94 11.82 35.19
CA PHE A 221 1.91 10.89 34.64
C PHE A 221 2.89 11.65 33.75
N LEU A 222 4.19 11.43 33.96
CA LEU A 222 5.24 11.92 33.07
C LEU A 222 5.68 10.80 32.15
N ARG A 223 5.65 11.03 30.84
CA ARG A 223 6.16 10.10 29.83
C ARG A 223 7.29 10.77 29.05
N SER A 224 8.37 10.03 28.81
CA SER A 224 9.44 10.44 27.90
C SER A 224 9.30 9.77 26.53
N SER A 225 9.71 10.46 25.48
CA SER A 225 9.85 9.92 24.11
C SER A 225 11.09 10.54 23.48
N SER A 226 11.83 9.79 22.65
CA SER A 226 13.00 10.34 21.95
C SER A 226 12.62 11.48 21.01
N GLY A 227 11.49 11.35 20.33
CA GLY A 227 10.90 12.39 19.47
C GLY A 227 9.62 12.99 20.04
N ASN A 228 9.09 13.99 19.33
CA ASN A 228 7.93 14.78 19.76
C ASN A 228 6.56 14.06 19.68
N LYS A 229 6.51 12.86 19.10
CA LYS A 229 5.28 12.04 19.03
C LYS A 229 5.22 11.03 20.18
N PHE A 230 4.08 11.00 20.85
CA PHE A 230 3.71 10.06 21.91
C PHE A 230 2.54 9.21 21.41
N THR A 231 2.86 8.01 20.93
CA THR A 231 1.84 7.04 20.50
C THR A 231 1.14 6.42 21.71
N GLU A 232 -0.19 6.26 21.69
CA GLU A 232 -0.96 5.77 22.85
C GLU A 232 -0.61 6.55 24.14
N ALA A 233 -0.65 7.89 24.09
CA ALA A 233 -0.48 8.77 25.26
C ALA A 233 -1.61 8.57 26.27
N ALA A 234 -2.82 8.32 25.77
CA ALA A 234 -3.90 7.61 26.46
C ALA A 234 -4.43 6.53 25.51
N ALA A 235 -5.31 5.65 25.99
CA ALA A 235 -5.86 4.56 25.19
C ALA A 235 -6.55 5.07 23.91
N GLY A 236 -6.01 4.71 22.74
CA GLY A 236 -6.47 5.15 21.42
C GLY A 236 -6.14 6.62 21.08
N VAL A 237 -5.21 7.26 21.81
CA VAL A 237 -4.88 8.69 21.65
C VAL A 237 -3.39 8.90 21.42
N ASP A 238 -3.02 9.20 20.19
CA ASP A 238 -1.70 9.73 19.84
C ASP A 238 -1.63 11.25 20.13
N VAL A 239 -0.53 11.71 20.72
CA VAL A 239 -0.26 13.13 20.99
C VAL A 239 1.06 13.54 20.36
N THR A 240 1.08 14.63 19.59
CA THR A 240 2.31 15.26 19.11
C THR A 240 2.49 16.59 19.84
N ILE A 241 3.67 16.80 20.45
CA ILE A 241 4.05 18.08 21.06
C ILE A 241 4.70 18.94 19.98
N ASN A 242 4.15 20.12 19.71
CA ASN A 242 4.76 21.06 18.77
C ASN A 242 5.68 22.08 19.48
N GLU A 243 5.31 22.50 20.69
CA GLU A 243 6.03 23.49 21.49
C GLU A 243 5.97 23.13 22.99
N PRO A 244 6.95 23.55 23.81
CA PRO A 244 6.88 23.39 25.27
C PRO A 244 5.70 24.16 25.88
N GLY A 245 4.78 23.45 26.52
CA GLY A 245 3.61 24.06 27.17
C GLY A 245 4.00 24.85 28.44
N THR A 246 3.65 26.14 28.48
CA THR A 246 3.75 26.97 29.70
C THR A 246 2.50 26.85 30.60
N THR A 247 1.41 26.33 30.06
CA THR A 247 0.15 26.02 30.74
C THR A 247 -0.39 24.68 30.23
N SER A 248 -1.32 24.06 30.98
CA SER A 248 -1.95 22.80 30.56
C SER A 248 -2.94 23.02 29.42
N ALA A 249 -2.69 22.40 28.27
CA ALA A 249 -3.67 22.30 27.19
C ALA A 249 -4.79 21.31 27.55
N VAL A 250 -6.04 21.65 27.21
CA VAL A 250 -7.20 20.76 27.36
C VAL A 250 -7.45 20.05 26.03
N VAL A 251 -7.33 18.73 26.03
CA VAL A 251 -7.67 17.88 24.87
C VAL A 251 -9.07 17.32 25.07
N THR A 252 -10.03 17.77 24.27
CA THR A 252 -11.39 17.23 24.25
C THR A 252 -11.48 16.11 23.22
N ILE A 253 -11.80 14.91 23.67
CA ILE A 253 -12.07 13.76 22.78
C ILE A 253 -13.58 13.70 22.56
N SER A 254 -14.01 13.83 21.31
CA SER A 254 -15.40 13.68 20.88
C SER A 254 -15.50 12.66 19.74
N ARG A 255 -16.67 12.02 19.62
CA ARG A 255 -16.96 11.09 18.53
C ARG A 255 -17.31 11.88 17.26
N ASP A 256 -16.52 11.72 16.20
CA ASP A 256 -16.79 12.31 14.88
C ASP A 256 -17.76 11.43 14.07
N THR A 257 -18.99 11.91 13.89
CA THR A 257 -20.04 11.23 13.10
C THR A 257 -20.00 11.61 11.61
N SER A 258 -19.21 12.62 11.23
CA SER A 258 -19.28 13.25 9.90
C SER A 258 -18.94 12.32 8.74
N LYS A 259 -18.07 11.32 8.97
CA LYS A 259 -17.75 10.29 7.97
C LYS A 259 -18.91 9.33 7.74
N ILE A 260 -19.64 8.97 8.78
CA ILE A 260 -20.80 8.05 8.69
C ILE A 260 -21.97 8.78 8.02
N GLU A 261 -22.21 10.05 8.41
CA GLU A 261 -23.20 10.92 7.79
C GLU A 261 -22.95 11.08 6.27
N LYS A 262 -21.70 11.33 5.87
CA LYS A 262 -21.30 11.40 4.45
C LYS A 262 -21.47 10.07 3.71
N ALA A 263 -21.22 8.93 4.35
CA ALA A 263 -21.40 7.62 3.73
C ALA A 263 -22.89 7.34 3.44
N ILE A 264 -23.78 7.62 4.40
CA ILE A 264 -25.24 7.49 4.20
C ILE A 264 -25.75 8.48 3.16
N GLY A 265 -25.28 9.73 3.19
CA GLY A 265 -25.61 10.74 2.17
C GLY A 265 -25.15 10.33 0.76
N SER A 266 -23.99 9.68 0.65
CA SER A 266 -23.48 9.14 -0.63
C SER A 266 -24.35 7.98 -1.12
N PHE A 267 -24.71 7.03 -0.25
CA PHE A 267 -25.64 5.93 -0.59
C PHE A 267 -26.98 6.47 -1.09
N VAL A 268 -27.55 7.46 -0.39
CA VAL A 268 -28.81 8.13 -0.75
C VAL A 268 -28.70 8.85 -2.11
N SER A 269 -27.59 9.52 -2.38
CA SER A 269 -27.32 10.15 -3.68
C SER A 269 -27.25 9.11 -4.81
N THR A 270 -26.46 8.04 -4.62
CA THR A 270 -26.29 6.97 -5.63
C THR A 270 -27.58 6.22 -5.91
N PHE A 271 -28.37 5.90 -4.87
CA PHE A 271 -29.71 5.30 -5.02
C PHE A 271 -30.62 6.21 -5.85
N ASN A 272 -30.64 7.51 -5.58
CA ASN A 272 -31.47 8.47 -6.31
C ASN A 272 -31.01 8.67 -7.77
N THR A 273 -29.72 8.53 -8.05
CA THR A 273 -29.18 8.46 -9.41
C THR A 273 -29.69 7.21 -10.14
N TYR A 274 -29.65 6.04 -9.50
CA TYR A 274 -30.23 4.81 -10.05
C TYR A 274 -31.73 4.97 -10.34
N VAL A 275 -32.53 5.45 -9.38
CA VAL A 275 -33.99 5.64 -9.56
C VAL A 275 -34.28 6.60 -10.71
N SER A 276 -33.49 7.67 -10.85
CA SER A 276 -33.64 8.63 -11.96
C SER A 276 -33.32 7.99 -13.31
N ALA A 277 -32.23 7.21 -13.40
CA ALA A 277 -31.85 6.51 -14.63
C ALA A 277 -32.87 5.40 -15.01
N ALA A 278 -33.33 4.62 -14.03
CA ALA A 278 -34.38 3.63 -14.23
C ALA A 278 -35.66 4.29 -14.74
N SER A 279 -36.14 5.34 -14.06
CA SER A 279 -37.34 6.08 -14.46
C SER A 279 -37.21 6.68 -15.87
N GLU A 280 -36.05 7.19 -16.27
CA GLU A 280 -35.84 7.75 -17.61
C GLU A 280 -35.84 6.66 -18.70
N LEU A 281 -35.22 5.51 -18.43
CA LEU A 281 -35.17 4.38 -19.36
C LEU A 281 -36.51 3.62 -19.46
N THR A 282 -37.39 3.75 -18.45
CA THR A 282 -38.72 3.12 -18.39
C THR A 282 -39.89 4.10 -18.34
N LYS A 283 -39.74 5.32 -18.88
CA LYS A 283 -40.88 6.23 -19.09
C LYS A 283 -41.52 6.03 -20.47
N TYR A 284 -42.79 6.41 -20.55
CA TYR A 284 -43.44 6.71 -21.83
C TYR A 284 -43.55 8.23 -21.96
N ASP A 285 -42.95 8.80 -22.98
CA ASP A 285 -43.08 10.21 -23.31
C ASP A 285 -44.36 10.42 -24.13
N VAL A 286 -45.34 11.08 -23.53
CA VAL A 286 -46.65 11.31 -24.15
C VAL A 286 -46.60 12.41 -25.21
N GLU A 287 -45.66 13.35 -25.12
CA GLU A 287 -45.54 14.46 -26.08
C GLU A 287 -44.79 14.03 -27.34
N ALA A 288 -43.67 13.29 -27.17
CA ALA A 288 -42.96 12.67 -28.28
C ALA A 288 -43.69 11.43 -28.83
N ASN A 289 -44.60 10.83 -28.06
CA ASN A 289 -45.21 9.52 -28.32
C ASN A 289 -44.13 8.42 -28.46
N GLU A 290 -43.09 8.51 -27.63
CA GLU A 290 -41.92 7.63 -27.64
C GLU A 290 -41.83 6.84 -26.32
N LYS A 291 -41.33 5.60 -26.41
CA LYS A 291 -41.06 4.78 -25.23
C LYS A 291 -39.57 4.83 -24.88
N GLY A 292 -39.26 4.87 -23.59
CA GLY A 292 -37.92 4.58 -23.09
C GLY A 292 -37.47 3.18 -23.53
N VAL A 293 -36.17 3.01 -23.74
CA VAL A 293 -35.61 1.77 -24.33
C VAL A 293 -35.88 0.52 -23.47
N LEU A 294 -36.10 0.68 -22.16
CA LEU A 294 -36.44 -0.39 -21.22
C LEU A 294 -37.92 -0.37 -20.79
N GLN A 295 -38.81 0.34 -21.49
CA GLN A 295 -40.25 0.38 -21.20
C GLN A 295 -40.84 -1.04 -21.12
N GLY A 296 -41.40 -1.40 -19.96
CA GLY A 296 -41.96 -2.72 -19.70
C GLY A 296 -40.92 -3.80 -19.33
N SER A 297 -39.66 -3.44 -19.07
CA SER A 297 -38.64 -4.39 -18.61
C SER A 297 -38.96 -4.93 -17.22
N ASN A 298 -39.31 -6.21 -17.15
CA ASN A 298 -39.45 -6.94 -15.89
C ASN A 298 -38.13 -7.01 -15.09
N THR A 299 -36.98 -6.90 -15.76
CA THR A 299 -35.68 -6.92 -15.10
C THR A 299 -35.43 -5.62 -14.35
N VAL A 300 -35.70 -4.45 -14.95
CA VAL A 300 -35.63 -3.16 -14.22
C VAL A 300 -36.59 -3.17 -13.02
N LEU A 301 -37.84 -3.64 -13.20
CA LEU A 301 -38.82 -3.72 -12.12
C LEU A 301 -38.32 -4.58 -10.94
N ARG A 302 -37.76 -5.77 -11.21
CA ARG A 302 -37.20 -6.65 -10.18
C ARG A 302 -35.98 -6.05 -9.47
N VAL A 303 -35.10 -5.35 -10.19
CA VAL A 303 -33.95 -4.67 -9.60
C VAL A 303 -34.42 -3.57 -8.65
N THR A 304 -35.32 -2.69 -9.10
CA THR A 304 -35.88 -1.62 -8.28
C THR A 304 -36.53 -2.17 -7.01
N GLN A 305 -37.39 -3.19 -7.13
CA GLN A 305 -38.02 -3.84 -5.98
C GLN A 305 -37.01 -4.45 -4.99
N ARG A 306 -35.90 -5.03 -5.47
CA ARG A 306 -34.83 -5.55 -4.58
C ARG A 306 -34.09 -4.42 -3.84
N LEU A 307 -33.82 -3.31 -4.51
CA LEU A 307 -33.15 -2.16 -3.89
C LEU A 307 -34.08 -1.41 -2.90
N GLU A 308 -35.36 -1.28 -3.21
CA GLU A 308 -36.38 -0.78 -2.27
C GLU A 308 -36.53 -1.71 -1.04
N ALA A 309 -36.55 -3.02 -1.27
CA ALA A 309 -36.57 -4.02 -0.21
C ALA A 309 -35.30 -3.99 0.66
N LEU A 310 -34.14 -3.64 0.10
CA LEU A 310 -32.89 -3.47 0.85
C LEU A 310 -32.98 -2.27 1.81
N VAL A 311 -33.45 -1.11 1.36
CA VAL A 311 -33.58 0.09 2.22
C VAL A 311 -34.61 -0.13 3.34
N THR A 312 -35.73 -0.80 3.02
CA THR A 312 -36.79 -1.11 3.99
C THR A 312 -36.52 -2.36 4.84
N ARG A 313 -35.41 -3.08 4.61
CA ARG A 313 -35.12 -4.33 5.28
C ARG A 313 -34.95 -4.12 6.78
N ARG A 314 -35.66 -4.93 7.57
CA ARG A 314 -35.38 -5.09 8.99
C ARG A 314 -34.29 -6.14 9.20
N LEU A 315 -33.24 -5.76 9.90
CA LEU A 315 -32.13 -6.59 10.32
C LEU A 315 -32.23 -6.78 11.85
N ASN A 316 -31.71 -7.92 12.32
CA ASN A 316 -31.55 -8.19 13.74
C ASN A 316 -30.06 -8.30 14.02
N THR A 317 -29.49 -7.21 14.50
CA THR A 317 -28.08 -7.02 14.85
C THR A 317 -27.91 -6.74 16.34
N GLY A 318 -28.84 -7.24 17.17
CA GLY A 318 -28.84 -7.05 18.63
C GLY A 318 -29.68 -5.87 19.14
N SER A 319 -29.86 -4.81 18.35
CA SER A 319 -30.74 -3.68 18.71
C SER A 319 -32.21 -3.92 18.34
N ASN A 320 -33.10 -3.45 19.21
CA ASN A 320 -34.55 -3.38 18.94
C ASN A 320 -35.00 -1.99 18.46
N GLU A 321 -34.16 -0.96 18.60
CA GLU A 321 -34.46 0.41 18.19
C GLU A 321 -33.93 0.71 16.79
N ILE A 322 -32.76 0.16 16.44
CA ILE A 322 -32.13 0.32 15.13
C ILE A 322 -32.20 -1.02 14.40
N GLN A 323 -33.18 -1.15 13.50
CA GLN A 323 -33.35 -2.37 12.70
C GLN A 323 -33.36 -2.10 11.20
N SER A 324 -33.44 -0.85 10.75
CA SER A 324 -33.50 -0.49 9.34
C SER A 324 -32.89 0.90 9.09
N LEU A 325 -32.59 1.22 7.83
CA LEU A 325 -32.20 2.59 7.45
C LEU A 325 -33.28 3.63 7.79
N LEU A 326 -34.54 3.23 7.91
CA LEU A 326 -35.65 4.12 8.28
C LEU A 326 -35.55 4.59 9.73
N ASP A 327 -35.01 3.75 10.62
CA ASP A 327 -34.77 4.10 12.01
C ASP A 327 -33.67 5.17 12.09
N LEU A 328 -32.62 5.01 11.26
CA LEU A 328 -31.50 5.93 11.04
C LEU A 328 -31.84 7.20 10.23
N GLY A 329 -33.10 7.41 9.85
CA GLY A 329 -33.55 8.66 9.20
C GLY A 329 -33.57 8.66 7.67
N VAL A 330 -33.42 7.51 7.00
CA VAL A 330 -33.69 7.39 5.56
C VAL A 330 -35.19 7.25 5.31
N ARG A 331 -35.75 8.00 4.35
CA ARG A 331 -37.19 8.01 4.06
C ARG A 331 -37.47 7.94 2.56
N PHE A 332 -38.44 7.13 2.14
CA PHE A 332 -38.95 7.17 0.76
C PHE A 332 -39.85 8.39 0.53
N ASP A 333 -39.76 8.97 -0.66
CA ASP A 333 -40.73 9.93 -1.20
C ASP A 333 -41.76 9.26 -2.13
N ALA A 334 -42.71 10.04 -2.64
CA ALA A 334 -43.78 9.55 -3.52
C ALA A 334 -43.30 9.12 -4.92
N GLY A 335 -42.06 9.42 -5.30
CA GLY A 335 -41.43 9.04 -6.57
C GLY A 335 -40.47 7.86 -6.45
N GLY A 336 -40.44 7.18 -5.29
CA GLY A 336 -39.53 6.05 -5.03
C GLY A 336 -38.08 6.45 -4.76
N LYS A 337 -37.79 7.76 -4.67
CA LYS A 337 -36.47 8.25 -4.23
C LYS A 337 -36.38 8.24 -2.71
N ILE A 338 -35.17 8.30 -2.18
CA ILE A 338 -34.91 8.37 -0.74
C ILE A 338 -34.31 9.70 -0.32
N THR A 339 -34.69 10.18 0.87
CA THR A 339 -34.13 11.35 1.54
C THR A 339 -33.46 10.95 2.85
N PHE A 340 -32.61 11.81 3.40
CA PHE A 340 -31.84 11.56 4.61
C PHE A 340 -32.00 12.70 5.61
N ASP A 341 -32.47 12.36 6.81
CA ASP A 341 -32.63 13.25 7.96
C ASP A 341 -31.38 13.18 8.84
N ALA A 342 -30.42 14.08 8.58
CA ALA A 342 -29.14 14.14 9.28
C ALA A 342 -29.28 14.51 10.77
N ASP A 343 -30.29 15.31 11.14
CA ASP A 343 -30.54 15.69 12.53
C ASP A 343 -31.04 14.49 13.35
N ARG A 344 -31.97 13.71 12.77
CA ARG A 344 -32.41 12.43 13.34
C ARG A 344 -31.26 11.44 13.43
N PHE A 345 -30.46 11.29 12.38
CA PHE A 345 -29.30 10.40 12.39
C PHE A 345 -28.32 10.76 13.51
N ASN A 346 -27.90 12.02 13.61
CA ASN A 346 -26.99 12.48 14.66
C ASN A 346 -27.59 12.30 16.06
N THR A 347 -28.90 12.44 16.23
CA THR A 347 -29.59 12.12 17.50
C THR A 347 -29.47 10.63 17.85
N VAL A 348 -29.70 9.73 16.90
CA VAL A 348 -29.61 8.27 17.12
C VAL A 348 -28.17 7.85 17.45
N VAL A 349 -27.18 8.33 16.70
CA VAL A 349 -25.75 8.00 16.92
C VAL A 349 -25.22 8.53 18.25
N GLN A 350 -25.73 9.66 18.75
CA GLN A 350 -25.34 10.18 20.05
C GLN A 350 -25.91 9.34 21.21
N ASN A 351 -27.10 8.76 21.04
CA ASN A 351 -27.75 7.94 22.06
C ASN A 351 -27.17 6.52 22.12
N ASP A 352 -26.99 5.87 20.96
CA ASP A 352 -26.45 4.50 20.88
C ASP A 352 -25.52 4.33 19.66
N PRO A 353 -24.24 4.73 19.79
CA PRO A 353 -23.26 4.61 18.71
C PRO A 353 -22.84 3.15 18.45
N GLU A 354 -23.00 2.26 19.43
CA GLU A 354 -22.65 0.84 19.29
C GLU A 354 -23.72 0.12 18.45
N ALA A 355 -25.01 0.34 18.72
CA ALA A 355 -26.08 -0.21 17.88
C ALA A 355 -26.04 0.29 16.42
N VAL A 356 -25.61 1.54 16.18
CA VAL A 356 -25.39 2.02 14.79
C VAL A 356 -24.22 1.27 14.14
N SER A 357 -23.12 1.08 14.86
CA SER A 357 -21.97 0.29 14.39
C SER A 357 -22.40 -1.15 14.06
N ASP A 358 -23.09 -1.81 14.98
CA ASP A 358 -23.53 -3.20 14.83
C ASP A 358 -24.54 -3.36 13.68
N PHE A 359 -25.46 -2.41 13.52
CA PHE A 359 -26.40 -2.40 12.39
C PHE A 359 -25.69 -2.45 11.04
N PHE A 360 -24.60 -1.72 10.84
CA PHE A 360 -23.83 -1.75 9.59
C PHE A 360 -22.84 -2.90 9.52
N LEU A 361 -22.09 -3.15 10.60
CA LEU A 361 -20.84 -3.93 10.58
C LEU A 361 -20.96 -5.37 11.14
N THR A 362 -22.15 -5.82 11.57
CA THR A 362 -22.36 -7.22 11.97
C THR A 362 -21.98 -8.16 10.81
N ALA A 363 -20.95 -8.99 11.00
CA ALA A 363 -20.26 -9.69 9.91
C ALA A 363 -21.11 -10.67 9.06
N THR A 364 -22.29 -11.09 9.52
CA THR A 364 -23.13 -12.09 8.83
C THR A 364 -24.63 -11.76 8.80
N ASN A 365 -24.99 -10.49 9.05
CA ASN A 365 -26.36 -9.96 8.96
C ASN A 365 -26.44 -8.42 9.00
N GLY A 366 -25.31 -7.71 9.05
CA GLY A 366 -25.24 -6.26 9.04
C GLY A 366 -25.66 -5.70 7.69
N PHE A 367 -26.05 -4.43 7.66
CA PHE A 367 -26.54 -3.79 6.45
C PHE A 367 -25.50 -3.82 5.33
N SER A 368 -24.20 -3.67 5.65
CA SER A 368 -23.14 -3.72 4.64
C SER A 368 -23.06 -5.10 3.97
N ASP A 369 -22.97 -6.18 4.74
CA ASP A 369 -22.93 -7.58 4.26
C ASP A 369 -24.16 -7.96 3.43
N VAL A 370 -25.35 -7.54 3.90
CA VAL A 370 -26.62 -7.79 3.20
C VAL A 370 -26.75 -6.93 1.94
N ALA A 371 -26.28 -5.69 1.95
CA ALA A 371 -26.28 -4.83 0.77
C ALA A 371 -25.32 -5.36 -0.30
N ASP A 372 -24.12 -5.78 0.09
CA ASP A 372 -23.10 -6.37 -0.78
C ASP A 372 -23.66 -7.64 -1.45
N SER A 373 -24.19 -8.57 -0.66
CA SER A 373 -24.87 -9.78 -1.15
C SER A 373 -26.02 -9.50 -2.12
N VAL A 374 -26.81 -8.44 -1.88
CA VAL A 374 -27.89 -8.02 -2.80
C VAL A 374 -27.31 -7.45 -4.09
N LEU A 375 -26.30 -6.59 -4.02
CA LEU A 375 -25.66 -5.96 -5.17
C LEU A 375 -24.96 -7.02 -6.04
N ASP A 376 -24.18 -7.91 -5.47
CA ASP A 376 -23.54 -9.04 -6.19
C ASP A 376 -24.56 -9.90 -6.94
N SER A 377 -25.71 -10.22 -6.32
CA SER A 377 -26.79 -10.96 -7.00
C SER A 377 -27.40 -10.24 -8.23
N LEU A 378 -27.08 -8.96 -8.41
CA LEU A 378 -27.48 -8.13 -9.53
C LEU A 378 -26.32 -7.93 -10.52
N THR A 379 -25.12 -7.62 -10.01
CA THR A 379 -23.97 -7.13 -10.80
C THR A 379 -22.86 -8.14 -11.04
N ASP A 380 -22.88 -9.33 -10.42
CA ASP A 380 -21.90 -10.39 -10.71
C ASP A 380 -21.86 -10.69 -12.21
N THR A 381 -20.65 -10.81 -12.76
CA THR A 381 -20.42 -10.80 -14.21
C THR A 381 -20.80 -12.10 -14.91
N PHE A 382 -21.12 -13.17 -14.16
CA PHE A 382 -21.46 -14.48 -14.71
C PHE A 382 -22.86 -14.97 -14.30
N THR A 383 -23.32 -14.60 -13.11
CA THR A 383 -24.54 -15.09 -12.45
C THR A 383 -25.47 -13.96 -12.01
N GLY A 384 -25.01 -12.71 -12.07
CA GLY A 384 -25.79 -11.53 -11.73
C GLY A 384 -26.98 -11.34 -12.66
N THR A 385 -28.05 -10.75 -12.12
CA THR A 385 -29.30 -10.48 -12.86
C THR A 385 -29.07 -9.71 -14.16
N PHE A 386 -28.11 -8.78 -14.21
CA PHE A 386 -27.77 -8.03 -15.43
C PHE A 386 -27.01 -8.86 -16.47
N ALA A 387 -26.11 -9.77 -16.04
CA ALA A 387 -25.39 -10.68 -16.94
C ALA A 387 -26.37 -11.63 -17.64
N ILE A 388 -27.28 -12.25 -16.87
CA ILE A 388 -28.31 -13.17 -17.39
C ILE A 388 -29.24 -12.48 -18.39
N GLU A 389 -29.68 -11.25 -18.12
CA GLU A 389 -30.50 -10.47 -19.07
C GLU A 389 -29.71 -10.16 -20.35
N LYS A 390 -28.44 -9.77 -20.23
CA LYS A 390 -27.57 -9.50 -21.37
C LYS A 390 -27.38 -10.74 -22.26
N ASP A 391 -27.02 -11.89 -21.69
CA ASP A 391 -26.80 -13.12 -22.44
C ASP A 391 -28.07 -13.62 -23.14
N SER A 392 -29.24 -13.42 -22.50
CA SER A 392 -30.55 -13.66 -23.11
C SER A 392 -30.79 -12.76 -24.32
N LEU A 393 -30.51 -11.45 -24.21
CA LEU A 393 -30.65 -10.51 -25.32
C LEU A 393 -29.67 -10.82 -26.46
N ASP A 394 -28.40 -11.10 -26.17
CA ASP A 394 -27.39 -11.46 -27.17
C ASP A 394 -27.76 -12.78 -27.88
N THR A 395 -28.31 -13.77 -27.16
CA THR A 395 -28.82 -15.02 -27.75
C THR A 395 -30.01 -14.76 -28.70
N ASN A 396 -30.93 -13.87 -28.31
CA ASN A 396 -32.06 -13.48 -29.15
C ASN A 396 -31.59 -12.72 -30.41
N ILE A 397 -30.61 -11.82 -30.27
CA ILE A 397 -30.00 -11.11 -31.40
C ILE A 397 -29.36 -12.10 -32.37
N ASN A 398 -28.52 -13.02 -31.89
CA ASN A 398 -27.86 -14.03 -32.73
C ASN A 398 -28.89 -14.90 -33.48
N THR A 399 -29.95 -15.35 -32.79
CA THR A 399 -31.04 -16.14 -33.39
C THR A 399 -31.79 -15.37 -34.49
N LEU A 400 -32.05 -14.08 -34.27
CA LEU A 400 -32.70 -13.23 -35.26
C LEU A 400 -31.78 -12.94 -36.47
N THR A 401 -30.49 -12.69 -36.25
CA THR A 401 -29.50 -12.48 -37.30
C THR A 401 -29.40 -13.71 -38.21
N THR A 402 -29.24 -14.91 -37.66
CA THR A 402 -29.23 -16.16 -38.45
C THR A 402 -30.50 -16.32 -39.28
N ARG A 403 -31.67 -16.00 -38.72
CA ARG A 403 -32.94 -16.08 -39.44
C ARG A 403 -33.06 -15.05 -40.57
N VAL A 404 -32.45 -13.86 -40.43
CA VAL A 404 -32.38 -12.88 -41.52
C VAL A 404 -31.51 -13.40 -42.66
N GLU A 405 -30.32 -13.93 -42.34
CA GLU A 405 -29.41 -14.52 -43.33
C GLU A 405 -30.05 -15.69 -44.11
N GLU A 406 -30.79 -16.57 -43.42
CA GLU A 406 -31.57 -17.64 -44.06
C GLU A 406 -32.66 -17.11 -45.01
N LEU A 407 -33.38 -16.07 -44.61
CA LEU A 407 -34.42 -15.46 -45.43
C LEU A 407 -33.84 -14.74 -46.66
N ASP A 408 -32.72 -14.04 -46.52
CA ASP A 408 -32.03 -13.38 -47.62
C ASP A 408 -31.50 -14.41 -48.64
N ALA A 409 -30.96 -15.55 -48.18
CA ALA A 409 -30.58 -16.66 -49.06
C ALA A 409 -31.78 -17.24 -49.83
N ILE A 410 -32.94 -17.39 -49.19
CA ILE A 410 -34.19 -17.85 -49.85
C ILE A 410 -34.68 -16.83 -50.88
N LEU A 411 -34.62 -15.54 -50.55
CA LEU A 411 -35.00 -14.46 -51.47
C LEU A 411 -34.08 -14.41 -52.70
N GLU A 412 -32.77 -14.59 -52.51
CA GLU A 412 -31.80 -14.61 -53.60
C GLU A 412 -31.99 -15.82 -54.53
N VAL A 413 -32.21 -17.02 -53.99
CA VAL A 413 -32.55 -18.21 -54.81
C VAL A 413 -33.84 -17.98 -55.60
N ARG A 414 -34.84 -17.33 -55.00
CA ARG A 414 -36.09 -16.97 -55.70
C ARG A 414 -35.84 -15.93 -56.80
N ARG A 415 -34.99 -14.93 -56.56
CA ARG A 415 -34.59 -13.91 -57.55
C ARG A 415 -33.89 -14.55 -58.75
N VAL A 416 -32.93 -15.46 -58.51
CA VAL A 416 -32.23 -16.20 -59.57
C VAL A 416 -33.19 -17.05 -60.39
N ARG A 417 -34.13 -17.77 -59.77
CA ARG A 417 -35.15 -18.54 -60.50
C ARG A 417 -36.01 -17.65 -61.39
N LEU A 418 -36.55 -16.55 -60.85
CA LEU A 418 -37.38 -15.61 -61.62
C LEU A 418 -36.63 -15.00 -62.81
N LEU A 419 -35.31 -14.75 -62.67
CA LEU A 419 -34.47 -14.31 -63.79
C LEU A 419 -34.27 -15.42 -64.84
N GLN A 420 -34.11 -16.68 -64.43
CA GLN A 420 -34.03 -17.80 -65.38
C GLN A 420 -35.35 -18.01 -66.13
N ASP A 421 -36.48 -17.98 -65.43
CA ASP A 421 -37.83 -18.08 -66.02
C ASP A 421 -38.07 -16.93 -67.01
N PHE A 422 -37.63 -15.72 -66.68
CA PHE A 422 -37.68 -14.55 -67.56
C PHE A 422 -36.82 -14.73 -68.82
N ILE A 423 -35.54 -15.12 -68.68
CA ILE A 423 -34.63 -15.36 -69.81
C ILE A 423 -35.15 -16.48 -70.72
N GLN A 424 -35.73 -17.55 -70.14
CA GLN A 424 -36.35 -18.62 -70.93
C GLN A 424 -37.59 -18.13 -71.69
N THR A 425 -38.41 -17.28 -71.06
CA THR A 425 -39.57 -16.66 -71.71
C THR A 425 -39.14 -15.74 -72.87
N GLU A 426 -38.14 -14.89 -72.68
CA GLU A 426 -37.54 -14.05 -73.73
C GLU A 426 -36.97 -14.90 -74.88
N SER A 427 -36.29 -16.00 -74.57
CA SER A 427 -35.78 -16.93 -75.58
C SER A 427 -36.92 -17.60 -76.38
N ILE A 428 -37.98 -18.04 -75.72
CA ILE A 428 -39.17 -18.61 -76.38
C ILE A 428 -39.82 -17.54 -77.27
N LEU A 429 -40.01 -16.31 -76.77
CA LEU A 429 -40.54 -15.20 -77.55
C LEU A 429 -39.68 -14.92 -78.79
N GLY A 430 -38.35 -14.86 -78.66
CA GLY A 430 -37.44 -14.72 -79.81
C GLY A 430 -37.55 -15.86 -80.83
N THR A 431 -37.75 -17.11 -80.38
CA THR A 431 -38.03 -18.24 -81.30
C THR A 431 -39.40 -18.14 -81.96
N LEU A 432 -40.43 -17.63 -81.25
CA LEU A 432 -41.75 -17.41 -81.82
C LEU A 432 -41.75 -16.25 -82.84
N THR A 433 -41.02 -15.17 -82.58
CA THR A 433 -40.85 -14.06 -83.52
C THR A 433 -40.09 -14.51 -84.77
N SER A 434 -38.98 -15.24 -84.63
CA SER A 434 -38.26 -15.78 -85.80
C SER A 434 -39.04 -16.85 -86.57
N GLN A 435 -39.88 -17.65 -85.89
CA GLN A 435 -40.86 -18.52 -86.57
C GLN A 435 -41.95 -17.72 -87.30
N GLN A 436 -42.44 -16.62 -86.71
CA GLN A 436 -43.41 -15.73 -87.32
C GLN A 436 -42.84 -15.04 -88.56
N GLU A 437 -41.59 -14.58 -88.51
CA GLU A 437 -40.85 -14.04 -89.66
C GLU A 437 -40.64 -15.11 -90.75
N ALA A 438 -40.21 -16.32 -90.39
CA ALA A 438 -40.07 -17.43 -91.33
C ALA A 438 -41.41 -17.79 -92.01
N LEU A 439 -42.51 -17.86 -91.25
CA LEU A 439 -43.86 -18.08 -91.78
C LEU A 439 -44.34 -16.92 -92.66
N ALA A 440 -43.99 -15.69 -92.34
CA ALA A 440 -44.24 -14.53 -93.20
C ALA A 440 -43.47 -14.66 -94.54
N THR A 441 -42.23 -15.15 -94.55
CA THR A 441 -41.50 -15.40 -95.81
C THR A 441 -42.05 -16.59 -96.61
N LEU A 442 -42.78 -17.52 -95.98
CA LEU A 442 -43.39 -18.68 -96.63
C LEU A 442 -44.74 -18.37 -97.32
N THR A 443 -45.33 -17.20 -97.07
CA THR A 443 -46.71 -16.90 -97.47
C THR A 443 -46.79 -15.71 -98.43
N PRO A 444 -47.11 -15.89 -99.74
CA PRO A 444 -47.27 -17.14 -100.49
C PRO A 444 -46.42 -17.24 -101.77
N VAL A 445 -45.76 -18.40 -101.96
CA VAL A 445 -45.32 -18.86 -103.31
C VAL A 445 -46.50 -19.49 -104.10
N THR A 446 -47.69 -19.55 -103.50
CA THR A 446 -48.90 -20.14 -104.07
C THR A 446 -49.94 -19.09 -104.48
N ASN A 447 -50.11 -18.96 -105.80
CA ASN A 447 -51.09 -18.14 -106.55
C ASN A 447 -50.71 -16.65 -106.71
N SER A 448 -50.51 -16.10 -107.91
CA SER A 448 -50.57 -16.66 -109.27
C SER A 448 -49.63 -15.88 -110.23
N THR A 449 -49.42 -16.17 -111.52
CA THR A 449 -50.13 -17.02 -112.51
C THR A 449 -49.12 -17.59 -113.53
N LYS A 450 -49.57 -18.48 -114.43
CA LYS A 450 -48.93 -18.80 -115.72
C LYS A 450 -49.69 -18.12 -116.87
N LYS A 451 -48.95 -17.61 -117.86
CA LYS A 451 -49.38 -17.10 -119.19
C LYS A 451 -50.28 -15.86 -119.21
#